data_AF-A0A6A4H3F0-F1
#
_entry.id   AF-A0A6A4H3F0-F1
#
_cell.length_a   1.000
_cell.length_b   1.000
_cell.length_c   1.000
_cell.angle_alpha   90.00
_cell.angle_beta   90.00
_cell.angle_gamma   90.00
#
_symmetry.space_group_name_H-M   'P 1'
#
loop_
_entity.id
_entity.type
_entity.pdbx_description
1 polymer ?
#
loop_
_entity_poly.entity_id
_entity_poly.type
_entity_poly.pdbx_seq_one_letter_code
_entity_poly.pdbx_strand_id
1 'polypeptide(L)' 'MGVVSKVVDRGRNEVVAAALDLAKLIATKSLVAVSGTKRLISHARDHSVAENLEYTSTWNSAMLQTKDMMESLVATKAK' A
#
# COMPACT_ATOMS: atom_id res chain seq x y z
N MET A 1 14.37 -17.83 -4.39
CA MET A 1 12.93 -18.10 -4.61
C MET A 1 12.10 -17.21 -3.68
N GLY A 2 11.67 -16.04 -4.14
CA GLY A 2 10.89 -15.05 -3.35
C GLY A 2 9.38 -15.27 -3.43
N VAL A 3 8.94 -16.53 -3.43
CA VAL A 3 7.51 -16.89 -3.60
C VAL A 3 6.70 -16.60 -2.34
N VAL A 4 7.34 -16.64 -1.17
CA VAL A 4 6.72 -16.33 0.13
C VAL A 4 7.45 -15.17 0.80
N SER A 5 6.69 -14.24 1.38
CA SER A 5 7.24 -13.07 2.07
C SER A 5 7.64 -13.34 3.53
N LYS A 6 7.05 -14.37 4.16
CA LYS A 6 7.30 -14.74 5.56
C LYS A 6 6.99 -16.22 5.81
N VAL A 7 7.80 -16.88 6.63
CA VAL A 7 7.57 -18.24 7.14
C VAL A 7 7.19 -18.15 8.62
N VAL A 8 6.27 -19.01 9.08
CA VAL A 8 5.80 -19.09 10.47
C VAL A 8 5.90 -20.54 10.95
N ASP A 9 6.54 -20.77 12.09
CA ASP A 9 7.02 -22.10 12.48
C ASP A 9 5.94 -23.04 13.06
N ARG A 10 4.78 -22.51 13.46
CA ARG A 10 3.83 -23.23 14.36
C ARG A 10 2.61 -23.84 13.67
N GLY A 11 2.53 -23.75 12.34
CA GLY A 11 1.48 -24.39 11.54
C GLY A 11 0.39 -23.46 11.05
N ARG A 12 -0.72 -24.05 10.56
CA ARG A 12 -1.76 -23.34 9.79
C ARG A 12 -2.42 -22.20 10.55
N ASN A 13 -2.76 -22.41 11.82
CA ASN A 13 -3.53 -21.43 12.59
C ASN A 13 -2.73 -20.15 12.83
N GLU A 14 -1.42 -20.28 13.02
CA GLU A 14 -0.49 -19.18 13.26
C GLU A 14 -0.15 -18.43 11.97
N VAL A 15 -0.09 -19.13 10.83
CA VAL A 15 -0.02 -18.48 9.52
C VAL A 15 -1.26 -17.61 9.29
N VAL A 16 -2.46 -18.13 9.58
CA VAL A 16 -3.70 -17.35 9.45
C VAL A 16 -3.72 -16.17 10.41
N ALA A 17 -3.32 -16.36 11.67
CA ALA A 17 -3.23 -15.28 12.65
C ALA A 17 -2.28 -14.17 12.18
N ALA A 18 -1.07 -14.53 11.73
CA ALA A 18 -0.10 -13.58 11.20
C ALA A 18 -0.60 -12.85 9.94
N ALA A 19 -1.31 -13.53 9.05
CA ALA A 19 -1.92 -12.91 7.87
C ALA A 19 -3.03 -11.93 8.25
N LEU A 20 -3.86 -12.27 9.24
CA LEU A 20 -4.91 -11.38 9.75
C LEU A 20 -4.33 -10.16 10.46
N ASP A 21 -3.23 -10.30 11.20
CA ASP A 21 -2.58 -9.14 11.83
C ASP A 21 -1.98 -8.19 10.79
N LEU A 22 -1.42 -8.72 9.70
CA LEU A 22 -1.02 -7.90 8.56
C LEU A 22 -2.22 -7.20 7.91
N ALA A 23 -3.33 -7.91 7.71
CA ALA A 23 -4.55 -7.32 7.15
C ALA A 23 -5.10 -6.20 8.02
N LYS A 24 -5.11 -6.36 9.35
CA LYS A 24 -5.49 -5.31 10.31
C LYS A 24 -4.57 -4.10 10.17
N LEU A 25 -3.25 -4.31 10.07
CA LEU A 25 -2.30 -3.22 9.88
C LEU A 25 -2.59 -2.44 8.58
N ILE A 26 -2.84 -3.14 7.47
CA ILE A 26 -3.21 -2.51 6.20
C ILE A 26 -4.51 -1.70 6.34
N ALA A 27 -5.51 -2.24 7.05
CA ALA A 27 -6.78 -1.58 7.29
C ALA A 27 -6.67 -0.29 8.13
N THR A 28 -5.58 -0.10 8.89
CA THR A 28 -5.32 1.16 9.61
C THR A 28 -4.85 2.31 8.70
N LYS A 29 -4.61 2.04 7.41
CA LYS A 29 -4.09 3.03 6.45
C LYS A 29 -5.21 3.55 5.55
N SER A 30 -4.98 4.71 4.95
CA SER A 30 -5.85 5.27 3.92
C SER A 30 -6.14 4.25 2.82
N LEU A 31 -7.43 4.00 2.55
CA LEU A 31 -7.85 3.09 1.48
C LEU A 31 -7.40 3.59 0.11
N VAL A 32 -7.41 4.91 -0.10
CA VAL A 32 -6.95 5.53 -1.35
C VAL A 32 -5.44 5.32 -1.51
N ALA A 33 -4.66 5.51 -0.44
CA ALA A 33 -3.22 5.28 -0.48
C ALA A 33 -2.86 3.81 -0.75
N VAL A 34 -3.49 2.86 -0.06
CA VAL A 34 -3.22 1.41 -0.21
C VAL A 34 -3.61 0.94 -1.62
N SER A 35 -4.83 1.25 -2.06
CA SER A 35 -5.33 0.80 -3.36
C SER A 35 -4.59 1.46 -4.51
N GLY A 36 -4.29 2.76 -4.39
CA GLY A 36 -3.47 3.50 -5.36
C GLY A 36 -2.07 2.93 -5.47
N THR A 37 -1.40 2.65 -4.35
CA THR A 37 -0.06 2.03 -4.34
C THR A 37 -0.07 0.68 -5.07
N LYS A 38 -1.07 -0.18 -4.81
CA LYS A 38 -1.20 -1.47 -5.52
C LYS A 38 -1.38 -1.28 -7.04
N ARG A 39 -2.16 -0.27 -7.45
CA ARG A 39 -2.38 0.08 -8.86
C ARG A 39 -1.06 0.50 -9.53
N LEU A 40 -0.31 1.39 -8.88
CA LEU A 40 0.99 1.86 -9.38
C LEU A 40 2.02 0.73 -9.49
N ILE A 41 2.12 -0.15 -8.49
CA ILE A 41 3.02 -1.32 -8.55
C ILE A 41 2.64 -2.25 -9.70
N SER A 42 1.34 -2.47 -9.91
CA SER A 42 0.85 -3.33 -10.99
C SER A 42 1.13 -2.73 -12.36
N HIS A 43 0.98 -1.40 -12.51
CA HIS A 43 1.33 -0.69 -13.74
C HIS A 43 2.84 -0.76 -14.02
N ALA A 44 3.67 -0.55 -12.99
CA ALA A 44 5.13 -0.63 -13.09
C ALA A 44 5.66 -2.00 -13.54
N ARG A 45 4.91 -3.09 -13.31
CA ARG A 45 5.28 -4.44 -13.74
C ARG A 45 5.26 -4.57 -15.27
N ASP A 46 4.29 -3.91 -15.91
CA ASP A 46 3.95 -4.15 -17.32
C ASP A 46 4.42 -3.00 -18.25
N HIS A 47 5.06 -1.95 -17.72
CA HIS A 47 5.46 -0.74 -18.45
C HIS A 47 6.90 -0.33 -18.14
N SER A 48 7.48 0.51 -18.99
CA SER A 48 8.79 1.09 -18.74
C SER A 48 8.77 2.05 -17.53
N VAL A 49 9.95 2.32 -16.98
CA VAL A 49 10.09 3.26 -15.85
C VAL A 49 9.57 4.65 -16.21
N ALA A 50 9.83 5.14 -17.43
CA ALA A 50 9.39 6.45 -17.88
C ALA A 50 7.86 6.55 -17.94
N GLU A 51 7.20 5.59 -18.58
CA GLU A 51 5.74 5.50 -18.66
C GLU A 51 5.11 5.37 -17.27
N ASN A 52 5.70 4.58 -16.39
CA ASN A 52 5.19 4.43 -15.04
C ASN A 52 5.32 5.70 -14.19
N LEU A 53 6.39 6.49 -14.37
CA LEU A 53 6.55 7.77 -13.69
C LEU A 53 5.51 8.79 -14.18
N GLU A 54 5.24 8.84 -15.49
CA GLU A 54 4.20 9.68 -16.06
C GLU A 54 2.80 9.28 -15.55
N TYR A 55 2.52 7.97 -15.52
CA TYR A 55 1.29 7.42 -14.95
C TYR A 55 1.15 7.78 -13.46
N THR A 56 2.23 7.64 -12.70
CA THR A 56 2.26 7.97 -11.27
C THR A 56 1.99 9.46 -11.03
N SER A 57 2.59 10.35 -11.83
CA SER A 57 2.37 11.79 -11.75
C SER A 57 0.90 12.14 -12.00
N THR A 58 0.32 11.59 -13.06
CA THR A 58 -1.09 11.79 -13.43
C THR A 58 -2.03 11.26 -12.34
N TRP A 59 -1.75 10.06 -11.82
CA TRP A 59 -2.53 9.43 -10.75
C TRP A 59 -2.50 10.27 -9.46
N ASN A 60 -1.31 10.68 -9.02
CA ASN A 60 -1.15 11.47 -7.80
C ASN A 60 -1.75 12.88 -7.92
N SER A 61 -1.76 13.47 -9.12
CA SER A 61 -2.40 14.77 -9.35
C SER A 61 -3.90 14.78 -8.95
N ALA A 62 -4.58 13.63 -9.09
CA ALA A 62 -5.94 13.46 -8.60
C ALA A 62 -5.98 12.93 -7.15
N MET A 63 -5.20 11.89 -6.84
CA MET A 63 -5.33 11.14 -5.58
C MET A 63 -4.71 11.82 -4.37
N LEU A 64 -3.86 12.83 -4.56
CA LEU A 64 -3.40 13.69 -3.45
C LEU A 64 -4.52 14.60 -2.93
N GLN A 65 -5.59 14.82 -3.69
CA GLN A 65 -6.71 15.69 -3.29
C GLN A 65 -7.71 14.95 -2.36
N THR A 66 -7.20 14.15 -1.42
CA THR A 66 -8.01 13.36 -0.48
C THR A 66 -7.98 13.94 0.92
N LYS A 67 -9.05 13.72 1.69
CA LYS A 67 -9.14 14.13 3.10
C LYS A 67 -8.07 13.43 3.94
N ASP A 68 -7.81 12.16 3.64
CA ASP A 68 -6.80 11.32 4.30
C ASP A 68 -5.41 11.98 4.29
N MET A 69 -5.03 12.65 3.21
CA MET A 69 -3.75 13.37 3.14
C MET A 69 -3.70 14.54 4.13
N MET A 70 -4.77 15.35 4.17
CA MET A 70 -4.86 16.49 5.08
C MET A 70 -4.88 16.05 6.55
N GLU A 71 -5.68 15.04 6.88
CA GLU A 71 -5.74 14.46 8.23
C GLU A 71 -4.39 13.88 8.65
N SER A 72 -3.71 13.17 7.76
CA SER A 72 -2.37 12.63 8.01
C SER A 72 -1.33 13.74 8.23
N LEU A 73 -1.37 14.82 7.45
CA LEU A 73 -0.49 15.98 7.63
C LEU A 73 -0.72 16.67 8.98
N VAL A 74 -1.98 16.85 9.38
CA VAL A 74 -2.32 17.43 10.69
C VAL A 74 -1.86 16.52 11.83
N ALA A 75 -2.15 15.22 11.75
CA ALA A 75 -1.71 14.24 12.76
C ALA A 75 -0.19 14.18 12.89
N THR A 76 0.53 14.31 11.77
CA THR A 76 2.01 14.32 11.76
C THR A 76 2.56 15.62 12.35
N LYS A 77 1.91 16.78 12.11
CA LYS A 77 2.30 18.06 12.71
C LYS A 77 2.00 18.18 14.20
N ALA A 78 0.97 17.48 14.68
CA ALA A 78 0.56 17.46 16.08
C ALA A 78 1.38 16.48 16.95
N LYS A 79 2.31 15.74 16.33
CA LYS A 79 3.22 14.79 16.97
C LYS A 79 4.58 15.44 17.19
#